data_AF-A0A7W2YVC8-F1
#
_entry.id   AF-A0A7W2YVC8-F1
#
_cell.length_a   1.000
_cell.length_b   1.000
_cell.length_c   1.000
_cell.angle_alpha   90.00
_cell.angle_beta   90.00
_cell.angle_gamma   90.00
#
_symmetry.space_group_name_H-M   'P 1'
#
loop_
_entity.id
_entity.type
_entity.pdbx_description
1 polymer ?
#
loop_
_entity_poly.entity_id
_entity_poly.type
_entity_poly.pdbx_seq_one_letter_code
_entity_poly.pdbx_strand_id
1 'polypeptide(L)'
;MRAADNTARVGRLVWMDTDLWKRRVKQRAEGNGLARARSRVLEALLAAYAEGSLGAPVPAGSTFGTVERGGCRVYLDVSVCERAEARWKIQEQARRGGDPGFGLLCEVLLREYAEGRVELRITAAPTGSAGSVAA
;
A
#
# COMPACT_ATOMS: atom_id res chain seq x y z
N MET A 1 -23.03 -30.10 -10.97
CA MET A 1 -21.80 -29.95 -10.16
C MET A 1 -21.43 -28.46 -10.21
N ARG A 2 -21.74 -27.68 -9.16
CA ARG A 2 -21.50 -26.22 -9.15
C ARG A 2 -19.99 -25.99 -8.98
N ALA A 3 -19.38 -25.32 -9.94
CA ALA A 3 -18.02 -24.80 -9.79
C ALA A 3 -18.01 -23.88 -8.56
N ALA A 4 -17.22 -24.21 -7.55
CA ALA A 4 -17.00 -23.33 -6.43
C ALA A 4 -16.31 -22.08 -6.98
N ASP A 5 -17.01 -20.95 -6.91
CA ASP A 5 -16.53 -19.59 -7.09
C ASP A 5 -15.42 -19.33 -6.06
N ASN A 6 -14.21 -19.83 -6.33
CA ASN A 6 -13.05 -19.66 -5.48
C ASN A 6 -12.25 -18.42 -5.96
N THR A 7 -12.95 -17.31 -6.18
CA THR A 7 -12.39 -15.98 -6.43
C THR A 7 -12.07 -15.26 -5.12
N ALA A 8 -11.62 -16.00 -4.10
CA ALA A 8 -10.99 -15.40 -2.94
C ALA A 8 -9.66 -14.81 -3.42
N ARG A 9 -9.64 -13.50 -3.71
CA ARG A 9 -8.42 -12.76 -4.04
C ARG A 9 -7.36 -13.13 -3.00
N VAL A 10 -6.31 -13.83 -3.42
CA VAL A 10 -5.19 -14.17 -2.54
C VAL A 10 -4.56 -12.85 -2.12
N GLY A 11 -4.74 -12.49 -0.85
CA GLY A 11 -4.31 -11.21 -0.31
C GLY A 11 -3.18 -11.40 0.70
N ARG A 12 -2.15 -10.57 0.64
CA ARG A 12 -1.10 -10.53 1.66
C ARG A 12 -1.52 -9.66 2.82
N LEU A 13 -1.30 -10.15 4.04
CA LEU A 13 -1.51 -9.39 5.26
C LEU A 13 -0.24 -8.62 5.62
N VAL A 14 -0.35 -7.30 5.80
CA VAL A 14 0.75 -6.45 6.25
C VAL A 14 0.36 -5.75 7.54
N TRP A 15 1.29 -5.71 8.49
CA TRP A 15 1.18 -4.96 9.74
C TRP A 15 1.76 -3.57 9.59
N MET A 16 1.09 -2.57 10.15
CA MET A 16 1.50 -1.17 10.05
C MET A 16 1.34 -0.46 11.38
N ASP A 17 2.20 0.54 11.63
CA ASP A 17 2.03 1.47 12.74
C ASP A 17 0.59 2.03 12.80
N THR A 18 -0.02 1.92 13.97
CA THR A 18 -1.43 2.23 14.17
C THR A 18 -1.70 3.72 14.08
N ASP A 19 -0.82 4.58 14.58
CA ASP A 19 -1.02 6.03 14.54
C ASP A 19 -0.82 6.58 13.13
N LEU A 20 0.17 6.07 12.38
CA LEU A 20 0.35 6.35 10.97
C LEU A 20 -0.92 5.97 10.18
N TRP A 21 -1.41 4.74 10.35
CA TRP A 21 -2.56 4.23 9.58
C TRP A 21 -3.89 4.88 9.96
N LYS A 22 -4.21 4.93 11.26
CA LYS A 22 -5.53 5.39 11.74
C LYS A 22 -5.66 6.90 11.81
N ARG A 23 -4.56 7.66 11.94
CA ARG A 23 -4.61 9.12 12.02
C ARG A 23 -4.10 9.77 10.75
N ARG A 24 -2.79 9.65 10.47
CA ARG A 24 -2.15 10.47 9.43
C ARG A 24 -2.59 10.11 8.02
N VAL A 25 -2.52 8.82 7.68
CA VAL A 25 -2.96 8.32 6.36
C VAL A 25 -4.47 8.51 6.21
N LYS A 26 -5.25 8.29 7.27
CA LYS A 26 -6.70 8.53 7.25
C LYS A 26 -7.04 9.98 6.94
N GLN A 27 -6.48 10.94 7.68
CA GLN A 27 -6.73 12.37 7.46
C GLN A 27 -6.33 12.81 6.06
N ARG A 28 -5.17 12.36 5.57
CA ARG A 28 -4.72 12.69 4.22
C ARG A 28 -5.61 12.07 3.14
N ALA A 29 -5.99 10.80 3.30
CA ALA A 29 -6.90 10.13 2.38
C ALA A 29 -8.28 10.81 2.38
N GLU A 30 -8.78 11.26 3.53
CA GLU A 30 -10.02 12.04 3.64
C GLU A 30 -9.93 13.36 2.88
N GLY A 31 -8.83 14.11 3.03
CA GLY A 31 -8.58 15.33 2.27
C GLY A 31 -8.53 15.12 0.74
N ASN A 32 -8.21 13.90 0.30
CA ASN A 32 -8.16 13.51 -1.11
C ASN A 32 -9.43 12.78 -1.60
N GLY A 33 -10.50 12.69 -0.78
CA GLY A 33 -11.74 11.99 -1.14
C GLY A 33 -11.65 10.45 -1.15
N LEU A 34 -10.60 9.87 -0.56
CA LEU A 34 -10.28 8.44 -0.56
C LEU A 34 -10.55 7.75 0.80
N ALA A 35 -11.33 8.35 1.69
CA ALA A 35 -11.55 7.88 3.06
C ALA A 35 -11.98 6.39 3.18
N ARG A 36 -12.81 5.92 2.24
CA ARG A 36 -13.30 4.53 2.15
C ARG A 36 -12.36 3.59 1.38
N ALA A 37 -11.34 4.14 0.72
CA ALA A 37 -10.41 3.41 -0.15
C ALA A 37 -8.96 3.45 0.39
N ARG A 38 -8.76 3.55 1.71
CA ARG A 38 -7.42 3.63 2.33
C ARG A 38 -6.51 2.45 1.97
N SER A 39 -7.04 1.24 1.83
CA SER A 39 -6.25 0.11 1.33
C SER A 39 -5.78 0.30 -0.12
N ARG A 40 -6.58 0.99 -0.96
CA ARG A 40 -6.21 1.33 -2.34
C ARG A 40 -5.08 2.35 -2.41
N VAL A 41 -4.93 3.20 -1.39
CA VAL A 41 -3.78 4.11 -1.28
C VAL A 41 -2.48 3.32 -1.19
N LEU A 42 -2.42 2.34 -0.29
CA LEU A 42 -1.22 1.50 -0.15
C LEU A 42 -0.96 0.65 -1.40
N GLU A 43 -2.00 0.05 -1.99
CA GLU A 43 -1.87 -0.69 -3.26
C GLU A 43 -1.33 0.19 -4.39
N ALA A 44 -1.85 1.42 -4.55
CA ALA A 44 -1.40 2.34 -5.58
C ALA A 44 0.04 2.82 -5.36
N LEU A 45 0.43 3.07 -4.10
CA LEU A 45 1.82 3.39 -3.77
C LEU A 45 2.77 2.24 -4.11
N LEU A 46 2.39 1.00 -3.76
CA LEU A 46 3.18 -0.19 -4.07
C LEU A 46 3.28 -0.43 -5.58
N ALA A 47 2.21 -0.21 -6.33
CA ALA A 47 2.21 -0.30 -7.78
C ALA A 47 3.14 0.76 -8.40
N ALA A 48 2.99 2.03 -8.03
CA ALA A 48 3.83 3.11 -8.52
C ALA A 48 5.31 2.91 -8.15
N TYR A 49 5.59 2.39 -6.95
CA TYR A 49 6.93 2.02 -6.53
C TYR A 49 7.50 0.87 -7.38
N ALA A 50 6.73 -0.21 -7.56
CA ALA A 50 7.14 -1.36 -8.36
C ALA A 50 7.46 -0.98 -9.81
N GLU A 51 6.67 -0.07 -10.40
CA GLU A 51 6.87 0.48 -11.74
C GLU A 51 8.05 1.47 -11.83
N GLY A 52 8.58 1.92 -10.70
CA GLY A 52 9.68 2.88 -10.63
C GLY A 52 9.26 4.35 -10.81
N SER A 53 7.97 4.61 -10.94
CA SER A 53 7.38 5.96 -10.96
C SER A 53 7.48 6.67 -9.61
N LEU A 54 7.70 5.90 -8.53
CA LEU A 54 7.92 6.40 -7.18
C LEU A 54 9.24 5.88 -6.62
N GLY A 55 10.05 6.79 -6.08
CA GLY A 55 11.18 6.43 -5.22
C GLY A 55 10.74 6.28 -3.76
N ALA A 56 11.38 5.38 -3.00
CA ALA A 56 11.19 5.26 -1.56
C ALA A 56 12.47 5.69 -0.83
N PRO A 57 12.64 6.98 -0.48
CA PRO A 57 13.77 7.38 0.34
C PRO A 57 13.57 6.81 1.74
N VAL A 58 14.40 5.85 2.15
CA VAL A 58 14.40 5.40 3.54
C VAL A 58 15.42 6.22 4.31
N PRO A 59 14.98 7.05 5.28
CA PRO A 59 15.89 7.84 6.09
C PRO A 59 16.96 6.96 6.74
N ALA A 60 18.19 7.46 6.78
CA ALA A 60 19.24 6.82 7.55
C ALA A 60 18.82 6.77 9.03
N GLY A 61 18.98 5.63 9.69
CA GLY A 61 18.59 5.44 11.09
C GLY A 61 17.10 5.15 11.34
N SER A 62 16.28 4.99 10.31
CA SER A 62 14.89 4.54 10.49
C SER A 62 14.81 3.12 11.05
N THR A 63 14.23 2.99 12.25
CA THR A 63 13.90 1.73 12.93
C THR A 63 12.50 1.20 12.56
N PHE A 64 11.97 1.66 11.43
CA PHE A 64 10.64 1.31 10.93
C PHE A 64 10.56 -0.21 10.69
N GLY A 65 9.42 -0.82 11.00
CA GLY A 65 9.23 -2.27 10.89
C GLY A 65 9.63 -3.13 12.09
N THR A 66 10.09 -2.57 13.23
CA THR A 66 10.32 -3.37 14.46
C THR A 66 9.06 -3.68 15.26
N VAL A 67 7.89 -3.22 14.82
CA VAL A 67 6.62 -3.43 15.54
C VAL A 67 6.06 -4.81 15.23
N GLU A 68 6.72 -5.84 15.71
CA GLU A 68 6.09 -7.15 15.83
C GLU A 68 5.01 -7.06 16.91
N ARG A 69 3.74 -7.14 16.47
CA ARG A 69 2.50 -7.26 17.27
C ARG A 69 1.90 -5.93 17.75
N GLY A 70 0.78 -5.56 17.12
CA GLY A 70 -0.12 -4.47 17.57
C GLY A 70 -0.65 -3.55 16.46
N GLY A 71 -0.12 -3.69 15.24
CA GLY A 71 -0.43 -2.82 14.11
C GLY A 71 -1.81 -3.03 13.46
N CYS A 72 -2.18 -2.14 12.55
CA CYS A 72 -3.32 -2.33 11.67
C CYS A 72 -3.02 -3.34 10.57
N ARG A 73 -4.03 -4.10 10.17
CA ARG A 73 -3.94 -5.14 9.13
C ARG A 73 -4.60 -4.66 7.85
N VAL A 74 -3.91 -4.83 6.73
CA VAL A 74 -4.44 -4.53 5.39
C VAL A 74 -4.24 -5.74 4.49
N TYR A 75 -5.28 -6.10 3.74
CA TYR A 75 -5.20 -7.08 2.67
C TYR A 75 -4.82 -6.37 1.38
N LEU A 76 -3.76 -6.85 0.74
CA LEU A 76 -3.22 -6.29 -0.49
C LEU A 76 -3.13 -7.35 -1.57
N ASP A 77 -3.30 -6.95 -2.82
CA ASP A 77 -3.05 -7.82 -3.97
C ASP A 77 -1.63 -8.40 -3.94
N VAL A 78 -1.51 -9.74 -3.96
CA VAL A 78 -0.23 -10.44 -3.84
C VAL A 78 0.71 -10.09 -4.99
N SER A 79 0.21 -9.95 -6.22
CA SER A 79 1.06 -9.67 -7.38
C SER A 79 1.73 -8.29 -7.27
N VAL A 80 1.02 -7.31 -6.73
CA VAL A 80 1.57 -5.97 -6.47
C VAL A 80 2.61 -6.04 -5.36
N CYS A 81 2.34 -6.80 -4.29
CA CYS A 81 3.27 -6.97 -3.18
C CYS A 81 4.58 -7.62 -3.63
N GLU A 82 4.52 -8.70 -4.42
CA GLU A 82 5.70 -9.42 -4.90
C GLU A 82 6.59 -8.55 -5.78
N ARG A 83 6.00 -7.80 -6.73
CA ARG A 83 6.76 -6.89 -7.58
C ARG A 83 7.44 -5.77 -6.79
N ALA A 84 6.70 -5.17 -5.84
CA ALA A 84 7.24 -4.12 -4.98
C ALA A 84 8.36 -4.66 -4.07
N GLU A 85 8.18 -5.84 -3.49
CA GLU A 85 9.18 -6.49 -2.64
C GLU A 85 10.45 -6.85 -3.41
N ALA A 86 10.33 -7.40 -4.63
CA ALA A 86 11.48 -7.74 -5.46
C ALA A 86 12.33 -6.50 -5.78
N ARG A 87 11.68 -5.39 -6.16
CA ARG A 87 12.37 -4.12 -6.42
C ARG A 87 13.03 -3.56 -5.14
N TRP A 88 12.32 -3.64 -4.02
CA TRP A 88 12.82 -3.18 -2.72
C TRP A 88 14.09 -3.93 -2.30
N LYS A 89 14.09 -5.26 -2.40
CA LYS A 89 15.27 -6.10 -2.13
C LYS A 89 16.44 -5.72 -3.00
N ILE A 90 16.23 -5.48 -4.29
CA ILE A 90 17.32 -5.06 -5.21
C ILE A 90 17.92 -3.72 -4.78
N GLN A 91 17.07 -2.72 -4.52
CA GLN A 91 17.54 -1.39 -4.12
C GLN A 91 18.28 -1.41 -2.78
N GLU A 92 17.78 -2.19 -1.81
CA GLU A 92 18.30 -2.16 -0.45
C GLU A 92 19.47 -3.10 -0.25
N GLN A 93 19.54 -4.20 -0.99
CA GLN A 93 20.77 -4.98 -1.11
C GLN A 93 21.91 -4.09 -1.63
N ALA A 94 21.64 -3.25 -2.63
CA ALA A 94 22.64 -2.31 -3.16
C ALA A 94 23.01 -1.20 -2.16
N ARG A 95 22.08 -0.76 -1.29
CA ARG A 95 22.29 0.37 -0.38
C ARG A 95 22.82 -0.02 1.00
N ARG A 96 22.34 -1.12 1.57
CA ARG A 96 22.56 -1.54 2.97
C ARG A 96 23.17 -2.93 3.11
N GLY A 97 23.23 -3.72 2.04
CA GLY A 97 23.76 -5.10 2.09
C GLY A 97 22.87 -6.10 2.84
N GLY A 98 21.57 -5.82 3.02
CA GLY A 98 20.63 -6.71 3.69
C GLY A 98 19.16 -6.44 3.33
N ASP A 99 18.27 -7.38 3.70
CA ASP A 99 16.83 -7.31 3.45
C ASP A 99 16.12 -6.50 4.55
N PRO A 100 15.57 -5.30 4.25
CA PRO A 100 14.91 -4.46 5.25
C PRO A 100 13.48 -4.91 5.59
N GLY A 101 12.98 -5.95 4.92
CA GLY A 101 11.63 -6.44 5.09
C GLY A 101 10.55 -5.61 4.37
N PHE A 102 9.49 -6.29 3.95
CA PHE A 102 8.39 -5.68 3.19
C PHE A 102 7.55 -4.68 4.01
N GLY A 103 7.42 -4.89 5.33
CA GLY A 103 6.70 -3.97 6.20
C GLY A 103 7.32 -2.56 6.22
N LEU A 104 8.66 -2.49 6.20
CA LEU A 104 9.40 -1.23 6.14
C LEU A 104 9.08 -0.43 4.86
N LEU A 105 9.05 -1.10 3.70
CA LEU A 105 8.64 -0.46 2.45
C LEU A 105 7.25 0.17 2.58
N CYS A 106 6.27 -0.59 3.09
CA CYS A 106 4.90 -0.09 3.22
C CYS A 106 4.81 1.11 4.17
N GLU A 107 5.54 1.10 5.29
CA GLU A 107 5.57 2.21 6.25
C GLU A 107 6.18 3.48 5.65
N VAL A 108 7.30 3.35 4.92
CA VAL A 108 7.97 4.48 4.26
C VAL A 108 7.04 5.11 3.25
N LEU A 109 6.46 4.31 2.35
CA LEU A 109 5.55 4.80 1.32
C LEU A 109 4.33 5.53 1.93
N LEU A 110 3.75 4.99 3.00
CA LEU A 110 2.63 5.63 3.68
C LEU A 110 3.01 6.92 4.39
N ARG A 111 4.21 6.99 4.96
CA ARG A 111 4.68 8.22 5.61
C ARG A 111 4.90 9.32 4.58
N GLU A 112 5.55 9.02 3.47
CA GLU A 112 5.75 9.97 2.37
C GLU A 112 4.41 10.49 1.81
N TYR A 113 3.43 9.60 1.68
CA TYR A 113 2.05 9.98 1.32
C TYR A 113 1.39 10.88 2.38
N ALA A 114 1.44 10.47 3.65
CA ALA A 114 0.79 11.18 4.75
C ALA A 114 1.41 12.56 5.01
N GLU A 115 2.70 12.71 4.77
CA GLU A 115 3.44 13.97 4.87
C GLU A 115 3.32 14.83 3.60
N GLY A 116 2.61 14.35 2.58
CA GLY A 116 2.32 15.10 1.34
C GLY A 116 3.51 15.23 0.40
N ARG A 117 4.59 14.47 0.62
CA ARG A 117 5.75 14.41 -0.29
C ARG A 117 5.47 13.59 -1.55
N VAL A 118 4.46 12.72 -1.48
CA VAL A 118 3.98 11.93 -2.61
C VAL A 118 2.52 12.23 -2.84
N GLU A 119 2.20 12.68 -4.05
CA GLU A 119 0.82 12.82 -4.51
C GLU A 119 0.38 11.60 -5.30
N LEU A 120 -0.73 11.01 -4.90
CA LEU A 120 -1.38 9.93 -5.64
C LEU A 120 -2.59 10.51 -6.36
N ARG A 121 -2.57 10.45 -7.70
CA ARG A 121 -3.78 10.63 -8.51
C ARG A 121 -4.49 9.29 -8.64
N ILE A 122 -5.14 8.86 -7.56
CA ILE A 122 -6.07 7.72 -7.63
C ILE A 122 -7.40 8.29 -8.11
N THR A 123 -7.69 8.11 -9.40
CA THR A 123 -9.05 8.28 -9.92
C THR A 123 -9.91 7.21 -9.28
N ALA A 124 -10.70 7.57 -8.27
CA ALA A 124 -11.77 6.72 -7.80
C ALA A 124 -12.68 6.45 -9.01
N ALA A 125 -12.78 5.20 -9.45
CA ALA A 125 -13.76 4.84 -10.45
C ALA A 125 -15.14 5.27 -9.93
N PRO A 126 -15.96 5.96 -10.73
CA PRO A 126 -17.27 6.42 -10.27
C PRO A 126 -18.06 5.20 -9.78
N THR A 127 -18.49 5.23 -8.52
CA THR A 127 -19.51 4.32 -8.00
C THR A 127 -20.83 4.66 -8.67
N GLY A 128 -21.02 4.11 -9.87
CA GLY A 128 -22.15 4.44 -10.74
C GLY A 128 -22.27 3.46 -11.89
N SER A 129 -22.38 2.17 -11.58
CA SER A 129 -23.06 1.24 -12.48
C SER A 129 -24.40 0.87 -11.84
N ALA A 130 -25.29 1.86 -11.77
CA ALA A 130 -26.71 1.55 -11.77
C ALA A 130 -26.99 1.04 -13.19
N GLY A 131 -27.33 -0.25 -13.29
CA GLY A 131 -27.61 -0.90 -14.56
C GLY A 131 -28.60 -0.08 -15.37
N SER A 132 -28.14 0.45 -16.50
CA SER A 132 -29.00 0.88 -17.58
C SER A 132 -29.21 -0.33 -18.49
N VAL A 133 -30.38 -0.95 -18.35
CA VAL A 133 -31.04 -1.86 -19.31
C VAL A 133 -32.46 -2.05 -18.80
N ALA A 134 -33.54 -1.87 -19.54
CA ALA A 134 -33.82 -1.23 -20.82
C ALA A 134 -35.35 -1.00 -20.81
N ALA A 135 -35.82 0.01 -21.54
CA ALA A 135 -37.24 0.11 -21.91
C ALA A 135 -37.57 -0.90 -23.03
#